data_AF-A0A7C2QR98-F1
#
_entry.id   AF-A0A7C2QR98-F1
#
_cell.length_a   1.000
_cell.length_b   1.000
_cell.length_c   1.000
_cell.angle_alpha   90.00
_cell.angle_beta   90.00
_cell.angle_gamma   90.00
#
_symmetry.space_group_name_H-M   'P 1'
#
loop_
_entity.id
_entity.type
_entity.pdbx_description
1 polymer ?
#
loop_
_entity_poly.entity_id
_entity_poly.type
_entity_poly.pdbx_seq_one_letter_code
_entity_poly.pdbx_strand_id
1 'polypeptide(L)'
;MGNFWRAEVSESIGVAEKRWDAGLLALCMGVIAMLYAYNHQPFVFMGWIDPSVSRVYRSHEEYLLVNCLALLLPVMILVSAGGKLSLYHMGAGNRWGWAAAGVCYLVMLPLLWWASAQPDFQQTYPLYRPARSALSALLYHEMTYTFYLWCWELFFRGVLTSIGWRWLGWWGIALQSLAFAVLHIGKPLPEVAGSFVAGVVLGAIAVRTRSFVPGFVCHALVSATMDIFVLMRG
;
A
#
# COMPACT_ATOMS: atom_id res chain seq x y z
N MET A 1 -20.44 13.43 21.10
CA MET A 1 -19.40 12.56 20.50
C MET A 1 -19.82 11.11 20.74
N GLY A 2 -20.54 10.52 19.78
CA GLY A 2 -20.95 9.10 19.90
C GLY A 2 -19.72 8.21 19.96
N ASN A 3 -19.80 7.13 20.74
CA ASN A 3 -18.73 6.18 20.99
C ASN A 3 -18.25 5.55 19.67
N PHE A 4 -17.28 6.20 19.01
CA PHE A 4 -16.57 5.72 17.82
C PHE A 4 -16.00 4.29 18.01
N TRP A 5 -15.77 3.90 19.26
CA TRP A 5 -15.28 2.59 19.67
C TRP A 5 -16.33 1.48 19.74
N ARG A 6 -17.64 1.79 19.72
CA ARG A 6 -18.71 0.78 19.91
C ARG A 6 -19.64 0.58 18.72
N ALA A 7 -19.65 1.48 17.74
CA ALA A 7 -20.57 1.37 16.61
C ALA A 7 -19.96 0.53 15.47
N GLU A 8 -20.78 -0.33 14.86
CA GLU A 8 -20.64 -0.85 13.48
C GLU A 8 -19.95 -2.20 13.20
N VAL A 9 -19.71 -3.08 14.19
CA VAL A 9 -19.54 -4.51 13.82
C VAL A 9 -20.88 -5.15 13.42
N SER A 10 -22.02 -4.62 13.90
CA SER A 10 -23.34 -5.23 13.68
C SER A 10 -24.11 -4.73 12.46
N GLU A 11 -23.97 -3.45 12.07
CA GLU A 11 -24.66 -2.90 10.88
C GLU A 11 -23.99 -3.31 9.56
N SER A 12 -22.70 -3.63 9.59
CA SER A 12 -21.90 -3.99 8.42
C SER A 12 -22.23 -5.37 7.85
N ILE A 13 -22.77 -6.29 8.67
CA ILE A 13 -23.09 -7.67 8.30
C ILE A 13 -24.29 -7.73 7.35
N GLY A 14 -25.22 -6.76 7.45
CA GLY A 14 -26.38 -6.65 6.55
C GLY A 14 -26.04 -6.14 5.15
N VAL A 15 -24.87 -5.51 4.99
CA VAL A 15 -24.34 -4.98 3.71
C VAL A 15 -23.30 -5.94 3.10
N ALA A 16 -22.92 -6.99 3.82
CA ALA A 16 -22.01 -8.00 3.30
C ALA A 16 -22.63 -8.67 2.08
N GLU A 17 -22.06 -8.41 0.89
CA GLU A 17 -22.16 -9.36 -0.21
C GLU A 17 -21.32 -10.58 0.19
N LYS A 18 -21.83 -11.39 1.15
CA LYS A 18 -21.21 -12.62 1.69
C LYS A 18 -20.62 -13.52 0.60
N ARG A 19 -21.21 -13.45 -0.60
CA ARG A 19 -20.79 -14.15 -1.81
C ARG A 19 -19.32 -13.89 -2.19
N TRP A 20 -18.78 -12.70 -1.95
CA TRP A 20 -17.45 -12.32 -2.44
C TRP A 20 -16.38 -12.20 -1.37
N ASP A 21 -16.74 -11.74 -0.17
CA ASP A 21 -15.75 -11.34 0.84
C ASP A 21 -14.77 -12.45 1.22
N ALA A 22 -15.24 -13.69 1.40
CA ALA A 22 -14.36 -14.81 1.75
C ALA A 22 -13.39 -15.15 0.60
N GLY A 23 -13.89 -15.15 -0.64
CA GLY A 23 -13.08 -15.41 -1.83
C GLY A 23 -12.05 -14.30 -2.08
N LEU A 24 -12.46 -13.03 -1.93
CA LEU A 24 -11.57 -11.88 -2.06
C LEU A 24 -10.54 -11.82 -0.94
N LEU A 25 -10.92 -12.16 0.30
CA LEU A 25 -9.95 -12.25 1.39
C LEU A 25 -8.92 -13.33 1.12
N ALA A 26 -9.35 -14.54 0.72
CA ALA A 26 -8.44 -15.62 0.36
C ALA A 26 -7.50 -15.22 -0.79
N LEU A 27 -8.04 -14.54 -1.81
CA LEU A 27 -7.26 -14.00 -2.92
C LEU A 27 -6.26 -12.93 -2.46
N CYS A 28 -6.67 -11.99 -1.62
CA CYS A 28 -5.78 -10.98 -1.02
C CYS A 28 -4.64 -11.65 -0.24
N MET A 29 -4.93 -12.67 0.57
CA MET A 29 -3.90 -13.41 1.30
C MET A 29 -2.93 -14.14 0.35
N GLY A 30 -3.45 -14.72 -0.74
CA GLY A 30 -2.62 -15.31 -1.79
C GLY A 30 -1.73 -14.28 -2.50
N VAL A 31 -2.27 -13.10 -2.83
CA VAL A 31 -1.50 -11.98 -3.39
C VAL A 31 -0.42 -11.52 -2.42
N ILE A 32 -0.73 -11.36 -1.13
CA ILE A 32 0.27 -10.98 -0.10
C ILE A 32 1.39 -12.02 -0.04
N ALA A 33 1.06 -13.32 0.04
CA ALA A 33 2.06 -14.38 0.10
C ALA A 33 2.94 -14.41 -1.16
N MET A 34 2.32 -14.29 -2.34
CA MET A 34 3.02 -14.24 -3.62
C MET A 34 3.94 -13.01 -3.71
N LEU A 35 3.46 -11.83 -3.35
CA LEU A 35 4.26 -10.60 -3.36
C LEU A 35 5.39 -10.64 -2.34
N TYR A 36 5.16 -11.21 -1.15
CA TYR A 36 6.23 -11.42 -0.17
C TYR A 36 7.34 -12.29 -0.76
N ALA A 37 6.99 -13.46 -1.31
CA ALA A 37 7.95 -14.38 -1.91
C ALA A 37 8.67 -13.78 -3.13
N TYR A 38 7.94 -13.08 -4.01
CA TYR A 38 8.51 -12.43 -5.19
C TYR A 38 9.45 -11.29 -4.81
N ASN A 39 9.08 -10.43 -3.88
CA ASN A 39 9.88 -9.26 -3.52
C ASN A 39 11.13 -9.61 -2.69
N HIS A 40 11.15 -10.76 -1.99
CA HIS A 40 12.31 -11.27 -1.23
C HIS A 40 13.39 -11.95 -2.07
N GLN A 41 13.27 -11.92 -3.40
CA GLN A 41 14.25 -12.47 -4.32
C GLN A 41 14.49 -11.49 -5.48
N PRO A 42 15.68 -11.49 -6.12
CA PRO A 42 16.05 -10.47 -7.11
C PRO A 42 15.81 -10.88 -8.58
N PHE A 43 15.30 -12.08 -8.83
CA PHE A 43 15.12 -12.68 -10.15
C PHE A 43 13.74 -12.41 -10.78
N VAL A 44 13.67 -12.64 -12.09
CA VAL A 44 12.46 -12.46 -12.90
C VAL A 44 11.33 -13.40 -12.48
N PHE A 45 10.09 -12.94 -12.59
CA PHE A 45 8.89 -13.73 -12.33
C PHE A 45 8.81 -14.99 -13.21
N MET A 46 9.29 -14.90 -14.47
CA MET A 46 9.30 -16.03 -15.40
C MET A 46 10.10 -17.22 -14.87
N GLY A 47 11.05 -17.00 -13.97
CA GLY A 47 11.80 -18.06 -13.30
C GLY A 47 10.95 -19.01 -12.45
N TRP A 48 9.73 -18.60 -12.08
CA TRP A 48 8.77 -19.44 -11.35
C TRP A 48 8.00 -20.39 -12.26
N ILE A 49 7.91 -20.05 -13.56
CA ILE A 49 7.21 -20.84 -14.58
C ILE A 49 8.21 -21.71 -15.33
N ASP A 50 9.35 -21.12 -15.71
CA ASP A 50 10.43 -21.78 -16.42
C ASP A 50 11.72 -21.71 -15.58
N PRO A 51 12.10 -22.82 -14.94
CA PRO A 51 13.32 -22.89 -14.13
C PRO A 51 14.61 -22.58 -14.92
N SER A 52 14.59 -22.69 -16.26
CA SER A 52 15.77 -22.41 -17.09
C SER A 52 16.18 -20.93 -17.07
N VAL A 53 15.24 -20.02 -16.78
CA VAL A 53 15.48 -18.56 -16.69
C VAL A 53 15.57 -18.05 -15.23
N SER A 54 15.58 -18.95 -14.24
CA SER A 54 15.53 -18.63 -12.79
C SER A 54 16.68 -17.77 -12.24
N ARG A 55 17.73 -17.49 -13.04
CA ARG A 55 18.88 -16.68 -12.63
C ARG A 55 18.96 -15.32 -13.34
N VAL A 56 17.93 -14.93 -14.09
CA VAL A 56 17.86 -13.61 -14.70
C VAL A 56 17.36 -12.60 -13.67
N TYR A 57 18.06 -11.49 -13.48
CA TYR A 57 17.65 -10.41 -12.57
C TYR A 57 16.46 -9.63 -13.14
N ARG A 58 15.49 -9.28 -12.29
CA ARG A 58 14.33 -8.49 -12.71
C ARG A 58 14.70 -7.04 -12.98
N SER A 59 14.00 -6.44 -13.93
CA SER A 59 14.07 -4.99 -14.17
C SER A 59 13.13 -4.22 -13.22
N HIS A 60 13.25 -2.89 -13.21
CA HIS A 60 12.34 -2.03 -12.45
C HIS A 60 10.90 -2.10 -12.99
N GLU A 61 10.78 -2.19 -14.32
CA GLU A 61 9.52 -2.29 -15.05
C GLU A 61 8.81 -3.60 -14.73
N GLU A 62 9.55 -4.72 -14.65
CA GLU A 62 8.96 -6.00 -14.23
C GLU A 62 8.49 -5.94 -12.78
N TYR A 63 9.30 -5.37 -11.88
CA TYR A 63 8.90 -5.18 -10.48
C TYR A 63 7.57 -4.42 -10.39
N LEU A 64 7.45 -3.29 -11.10
CA LEU A 64 6.23 -2.48 -11.13
C LEU A 64 5.06 -3.26 -11.74
N LEU A 65 5.28 -3.93 -12.88
CA LEU A 65 4.24 -4.65 -13.59
C LEU A 65 3.66 -5.80 -12.75
N VAL A 66 4.52 -6.69 -12.24
CA VAL A 66 4.12 -7.85 -11.45
C VAL A 66 3.39 -7.40 -10.18
N ASN A 67 3.96 -6.42 -9.47
CA ASN A 67 3.32 -5.91 -8.26
C ASN A 67 1.96 -5.26 -8.56
N CYS A 68 1.87 -4.37 -9.54
CA CYS A 68 0.61 -3.71 -9.91
C CYS A 68 -0.46 -4.70 -10.35
N LEU A 69 -0.12 -5.67 -11.21
CA LEU A 69 -1.07 -6.69 -11.66
C LEU A 69 -1.59 -7.54 -10.50
N ALA A 70 -0.71 -7.98 -9.61
CA ALA A 70 -1.10 -8.76 -8.43
C ALA A 70 -1.99 -7.95 -7.47
N LEU A 71 -1.65 -6.68 -7.21
CA LEU A 71 -2.44 -5.79 -6.34
C LEU A 71 -3.80 -5.42 -6.94
N LEU A 72 -3.89 -5.32 -8.28
CA LEU A 72 -5.16 -5.05 -8.97
C LEU A 72 -6.04 -6.29 -9.11
N LEU A 73 -5.47 -7.50 -9.01
CA LEU A 73 -6.17 -8.76 -9.25
C LEU A 73 -7.49 -8.90 -8.44
N PRO A 74 -7.54 -8.60 -7.13
CA PRO A 74 -8.80 -8.67 -6.39
C PRO A 74 -9.88 -7.72 -6.90
N VAL A 75 -9.50 -6.50 -7.28
CA VAL A 75 -10.45 -5.51 -7.83
C VAL A 75 -10.91 -5.94 -9.22
N MET A 76 -10.00 -6.44 -10.06
CA MET A 76 -10.34 -6.93 -11.39
C MET A 76 -11.33 -8.10 -11.33
N ILE A 77 -11.12 -9.06 -10.42
CA ILE A 77 -12.03 -10.20 -10.20
C ILE A 77 -13.36 -9.73 -9.63
N LEU A 78 -13.35 -8.81 -8.66
CA LEU A 78 -14.57 -8.22 -8.11
C LEU A 78 -15.42 -7.58 -9.21
N VAL A 79 -14.81 -6.76 -10.09
CA VAL A 79 -15.53 -6.06 -11.17
C VAL A 79 -16.01 -7.05 -12.23
N SER A 80 -15.15 -7.97 -12.68
CA SER A 80 -15.52 -8.93 -13.73
C SER A 80 -16.63 -9.87 -13.29
N ALA A 81 -16.73 -10.15 -12.00
CA ALA A 81 -17.79 -10.96 -11.43
C ALA A 81 -19.07 -10.17 -11.05
N GLY A 82 -19.13 -8.87 -11.36
CA GLY A 82 -20.30 -8.02 -11.16
C GLY A 82 -20.45 -7.46 -9.74
N GLY A 83 -19.38 -7.42 -8.96
CA GLY A 83 -19.37 -6.83 -7.61
C GLY A 83 -19.39 -5.31 -7.60
N LYS A 84 -19.84 -4.72 -6.49
CA LYS A 84 -20.00 -3.27 -6.35
C LYS A 84 -18.78 -2.60 -5.72
N LEU A 85 -18.09 -1.76 -6.48
CA LEU A 85 -16.91 -1.00 -6.01
C LEU A 85 -17.20 -0.04 -4.85
N SER A 86 -18.43 0.45 -4.73
CA SER A 86 -18.85 1.33 -3.63
C SER A 86 -18.73 0.70 -2.25
N LEU A 87 -18.63 -0.63 -2.16
CA LEU A 87 -18.45 -1.38 -0.92
C LEU A 87 -16.99 -1.48 -0.45
N TYR A 88 -16.02 -1.01 -1.26
CA TYR A 88 -14.58 -1.21 -1.03
C TYR A 88 -13.80 0.11 -0.88
N HIS A 89 -14.38 1.06 -0.14
CA HIS A 89 -13.79 2.38 0.14
C HIS A 89 -13.21 3.10 -1.09
N MET A 90 -13.88 3.04 -2.24
CA MET A 90 -13.42 3.67 -3.48
C MET A 90 -13.98 5.09 -3.70
N GLY A 91 -14.41 5.78 -2.64
CA GLY A 91 -14.83 7.18 -2.74
C GLY A 91 -13.66 8.15 -2.93
N ALA A 92 -13.94 9.42 -3.20
CA ALA A 92 -12.93 10.49 -3.29
C ALA A 92 -12.48 11.05 -1.92
N GLY A 93 -13.15 10.64 -0.84
CA GLY A 93 -12.89 11.12 0.52
C GLY A 93 -13.74 12.33 0.88
N ASN A 94 -13.49 12.89 2.05
CA ASN A 94 -14.18 14.08 2.56
C ASN A 94 -13.20 15.04 3.22
N ARG A 95 -13.64 16.24 3.57
CA ARG A 95 -12.79 17.29 4.19
C ARG A 95 -12.00 16.81 5.41
N TRP A 96 -12.60 15.92 6.21
CA TRP A 96 -11.95 15.38 7.40
C TRP A 96 -10.81 14.42 7.00
N GLY A 97 -11.04 13.57 6.00
CA GLY A 97 -10.03 12.66 5.47
C GLY A 97 -8.82 13.37 4.91
N TRP A 98 -9.04 14.40 4.10
CA TRP A 98 -7.98 15.23 3.53
C TRP A 98 -7.22 16.01 4.60
N ALA A 99 -7.92 16.56 5.60
CA ALA A 99 -7.27 17.22 6.73
C ALA A 99 -6.41 16.23 7.55
N ALA A 100 -6.94 15.05 7.86
CA ALA A 100 -6.21 14.02 8.60
C ALA A 100 -4.96 13.54 7.82
N ALA A 101 -5.11 13.29 6.52
CA ALA A 101 -3.99 12.93 5.63
C ALA A 101 -2.91 14.04 5.59
N GLY A 102 -3.33 15.31 5.47
CA GLY A 102 -2.41 16.45 5.51
C GLY A 102 -1.64 16.53 6.84
N VAL A 103 -2.33 16.36 7.97
CA VAL A 103 -1.67 16.31 9.30
C VAL A 103 -0.69 15.14 9.40
N CYS A 104 -1.05 13.95 8.90
CA CYS A 104 -0.14 12.80 8.88
C CYS A 104 1.13 13.11 8.08
N TYR A 105 0.98 13.70 6.89
CA TYR A 105 2.12 14.11 6.07
C TYR A 105 3.01 15.14 6.79
N LEU A 106 2.43 16.17 7.41
CA LEU A 106 3.19 17.19 8.15
C LEU A 106 3.96 16.58 9.34
N VAL A 107 3.38 15.61 10.03
CA VAL A 107 4.07 14.87 11.12
C VAL A 107 5.20 14.01 10.57
N MET A 108 5.06 13.46 9.37
CA MET A 108 6.10 12.67 8.73
C MET A 108 7.30 13.51 8.30
N LEU A 109 7.12 14.77 7.87
CA LEU A 109 8.22 15.63 7.39
C LEU A 109 9.49 15.63 8.27
N PRO A 110 9.44 15.91 9.58
CA PRO A 110 10.64 15.86 10.43
C PRO A 110 11.23 14.45 10.54
N LEU A 111 10.39 13.41 10.53
CA LEU A 111 10.83 12.01 10.57
C LEU A 111 11.55 11.61 9.29
N LEU A 112 11.03 12.02 8.12
CA LEU A 112 11.65 11.79 6.82
C LEU A 112 12.98 12.55 6.70
N TRP A 113 13.03 13.79 7.19
CA TRP A 113 14.27 14.55 7.21
C TRP A 113 15.35 13.87 8.06
N TRP A 114 14.99 13.34 9.24
CA TRP A 114 15.92 12.56 10.06
C TRP A 114 16.31 11.23 9.41
N ALA A 115 15.33 10.47 8.89
CA ALA A 115 15.55 9.16 8.30
C ALA A 115 16.40 9.22 7.03
N SER A 116 16.21 10.23 6.18
CA SER A 116 17.02 10.44 4.96
C SER A 116 18.51 10.65 5.24
N ALA A 117 18.91 11.01 6.46
CA ALA A 117 20.33 11.12 6.84
C ALA A 117 20.96 9.77 7.21
N GLN A 118 20.16 8.71 7.39
CA GLN A 118 20.65 7.40 7.84
C GLN A 118 21.25 6.59 6.68
N PRO A 119 22.35 5.84 6.91
CA PRO A 119 23.02 5.06 5.86
C PRO A 119 22.10 4.07 5.13
N ASP A 120 21.21 3.38 5.86
CA ASP A 120 20.31 2.39 5.26
C ASP A 120 19.29 3.02 4.30
N PHE A 121 18.80 4.22 4.62
CA PHE A 121 17.89 4.96 3.73
C PHE A 121 18.60 5.52 2.52
N GLN A 122 19.82 6.05 2.70
CA GLN A 122 20.69 6.46 1.59
C GLN A 122 21.00 5.28 0.66
N GLN A 123 21.29 4.11 1.20
CA GLN A 123 21.51 2.92 0.40
C GLN A 123 20.22 2.42 -0.26
N THR A 124 19.03 2.65 0.31
CA THR A 124 17.77 2.13 -0.25
C THR A 124 17.18 3.04 -1.33
N TYR A 125 17.20 4.36 -1.13
CA TYR A 125 16.43 5.32 -1.92
C TYR A 125 17.32 6.18 -2.86
N PRO A 126 16.76 6.67 -3.97
CA PRO A 126 15.54 6.20 -4.63
C PRO A 126 15.66 4.74 -5.06
N LEU A 127 14.52 4.03 -5.11
CA LEU A 127 14.51 2.61 -5.47
C LEU A 127 14.94 2.40 -6.93
N TYR A 128 14.63 3.36 -7.80
CA TYR A 128 15.13 3.39 -9.17
C TYR A 128 16.44 4.16 -9.23
N ARG A 129 17.57 3.44 -9.23
CA ARG A 129 18.93 4.04 -9.16
C ARG A 129 19.21 5.13 -10.18
N PRO A 130 18.77 5.04 -11.45
CA PRO A 130 19.00 6.12 -12.42
C PRO A 130 18.42 7.48 -11.98
N ALA A 131 17.42 7.51 -11.10
CA ALA A 131 16.86 8.73 -10.53
C ALA A 131 17.87 9.58 -9.75
N ARG A 132 18.99 8.98 -9.27
CA ARG A 132 20.08 9.71 -8.61
C ARG A 132 20.88 10.62 -9.54
N SER A 133 20.87 10.35 -10.84
CA SER A 133 21.75 11.01 -11.80
C SER A 133 21.03 11.81 -12.87
N ALA A 134 19.72 11.62 -13.04
CA ALA A 134 18.96 12.27 -14.10
C ALA A 134 17.55 12.66 -13.65
N LEU A 135 17.18 13.93 -13.89
CA LEU A 135 15.84 14.43 -13.59
C LEU A 135 14.75 13.67 -14.38
N SER A 136 15.00 13.32 -15.64
CA SER A 136 14.06 12.52 -16.43
C SER A 136 13.81 11.14 -15.83
N ALA A 137 14.85 10.50 -15.28
CA ALA A 137 14.73 9.22 -14.59
C ALA A 137 14.02 9.36 -13.24
N LEU A 138 14.23 10.47 -12.52
CA LEU A 138 13.47 10.79 -11.30
C LEU A 138 11.98 10.99 -11.62
N LEU A 139 11.65 11.80 -12.63
CA LEU A 139 10.25 12.01 -13.04
C LEU A 139 9.59 10.70 -13.47
N TYR A 140 10.30 9.85 -14.22
CA TYR A 140 9.83 8.52 -14.58
C TYR A 140 9.56 7.66 -13.33
N HIS A 141 10.50 7.65 -12.38
CA HIS A 141 10.36 6.91 -11.12
C HIS A 141 9.15 7.40 -10.33
N GLU A 142 9.04 8.70 -10.09
CA GLU A 142 7.95 9.29 -9.30
C GLU A 142 6.58 9.00 -9.94
N MET A 143 6.45 9.12 -11.26
CA MET A 143 5.19 8.85 -11.96
C MET A 143 4.79 7.36 -11.85
N THR A 144 5.72 6.47 -12.15
CA THR A 144 5.45 5.02 -12.16
C THR A 144 5.28 4.45 -10.76
N TYR A 145 6.08 4.90 -9.80
CA TYR A 145 6.00 4.50 -8.40
C TYR A 145 4.76 5.07 -7.72
N THR A 146 4.33 6.30 -8.06
CA THR A 146 3.04 6.84 -7.62
C THR A 146 1.87 5.99 -8.10
N PHE A 147 1.89 5.51 -9.34
CA PHE A 147 0.87 4.58 -9.84
C PHE A 147 0.90 3.25 -9.08
N TYR A 148 2.09 2.71 -8.80
CA TYR A 148 2.23 1.56 -7.93
C TYR A 148 1.65 1.80 -6.52
N LEU A 149 1.91 2.95 -5.91
CA LEU A 149 1.34 3.32 -4.61
C LEU A 149 -0.18 3.49 -4.65
N TRP A 150 -0.74 3.91 -5.79
CA TRP A 150 -2.17 3.90 -6.01
C TRP A 150 -2.74 2.48 -5.98
N CYS A 151 -2.14 1.53 -6.71
CA CYS A 151 -2.51 0.11 -6.67
C CYS A 151 -2.37 -0.47 -5.25
N TRP A 152 -1.29 -0.11 -4.57
CA TRP A 152 -0.99 -0.51 -3.19
C TRP A 152 -2.07 -0.07 -2.21
N GLU A 153 -2.44 1.21 -2.24
CA GLU A 153 -3.45 1.76 -1.32
C GLU A 153 -4.87 1.34 -1.70
N LEU A 154 -5.17 1.15 -2.99
CA LEU A 154 -6.41 0.54 -3.43
C LEU A 154 -6.56 -0.89 -2.88
N PHE A 155 -5.50 -1.70 -2.92
CA PHE A 155 -5.50 -3.05 -2.37
C PHE A 155 -5.68 -3.04 -0.84
N PHE A 156 -4.86 -2.27 -0.13
CA PHE A 156 -4.83 -2.28 1.34
C PHE A 156 -5.99 -1.51 1.98
N ARG A 157 -6.22 -0.25 1.60
CA ARG A 157 -7.22 0.66 2.21
C ARG A 157 -8.58 0.55 1.53
N GLY A 158 -8.57 0.26 0.22
CA GLY A 158 -9.77 -0.06 -0.52
C GLY A 158 -10.30 -1.44 -0.16
N VAL A 159 -9.69 -2.50 -0.71
CA VAL A 159 -10.24 -3.85 -0.62
C VAL A 159 -10.08 -4.47 0.77
N LEU A 160 -8.84 -4.66 1.22
CA LEU A 160 -8.54 -5.47 2.40
C LEU A 160 -9.08 -4.83 3.70
N THR A 161 -8.95 -3.50 3.84
CA THR A 161 -9.53 -2.76 4.99
C THR A 161 -11.05 -2.82 4.98
N SER A 162 -11.71 -2.75 3.82
CA SER A 162 -13.18 -2.84 3.77
C SER A 162 -13.68 -4.20 4.23
N ILE A 163 -13.02 -5.28 3.80
CA ILE A 163 -13.34 -6.63 4.27
C ILE A 163 -13.01 -6.76 5.76
N GLY A 164 -11.79 -6.41 6.17
CA GLY A 164 -11.35 -6.51 7.56
C GLY A 164 -12.25 -5.75 8.53
N TRP A 165 -12.59 -4.49 8.21
CA TRP A 165 -13.49 -3.67 9.02
C TRP A 165 -14.88 -4.29 9.15
N ARG A 166 -15.45 -4.75 8.02
CA ARG A 166 -16.79 -5.33 7.99
C ARG A 166 -16.92 -6.55 8.89
N TRP A 167 -15.92 -7.43 8.91
CA TRP A 167 -16.00 -8.70 9.62
C TRP A 167 -15.39 -8.68 11.03
N LEU A 168 -14.35 -7.86 11.24
CA LEU A 168 -13.51 -7.90 12.45
C LEU A 168 -13.34 -6.53 13.10
N GLY A 169 -13.91 -5.46 12.55
CA GLY A 169 -13.75 -4.10 13.06
C GLY A 169 -12.28 -3.70 13.19
N TRP A 170 -11.90 -3.23 14.38
CA TRP A 170 -10.53 -2.83 14.69
C TRP A 170 -9.50 -3.96 14.56
N TRP A 171 -9.87 -5.21 14.84
CA TRP A 171 -8.98 -6.35 14.61
C TRP A 171 -8.69 -6.53 13.12
N GLY A 172 -9.66 -6.24 12.26
CA GLY A 172 -9.47 -6.25 10.82
C GLY A 172 -8.47 -5.21 10.34
N ILE A 173 -8.53 -3.99 10.89
CA ILE A 173 -7.53 -2.94 10.62
C ILE A 173 -6.15 -3.38 11.11
N ALA A 174 -6.05 -3.93 12.32
CA ALA A 174 -4.77 -4.39 12.87
C ALA A 174 -4.14 -5.51 12.02
N LEU A 175 -4.93 -6.50 11.58
CA LEU A 175 -4.46 -7.59 10.72
C LEU A 175 -4.06 -7.10 9.33
N GLN A 176 -4.83 -6.19 8.74
CA GLN A 176 -4.46 -5.54 7.49
C GLN A 176 -3.15 -4.75 7.64
N SER A 177 -2.97 -4.04 8.75
CA SER A 177 -1.76 -3.26 9.04
C SER A 177 -0.53 -4.15 9.25
N LEU A 178 -0.73 -5.32 9.85
CA LEU A 178 0.33 -6.33 9.97
C LEU A 178 0.73 -6.88 8.60
N ALA A 179 -0.24 -7.22 7.74
CA ALA A 179 0.04 -7.67 6.38
C ALA A 179 0.75 -6.59 5.55
N PHE A 180 0.35 -5.31 5.71
CA PHE A 180 1.03 -4.17 5.10
C PHE A 180 2.49 -4.07 5.55
N ALA A 181 2.75 -4.22 6.86
CA ALA A 181 4.11 -4.19 7.40
C ALA A 181 4.98 -5.38 6.97
N VAL A 182 4.39 -6.57 6.84
CA VAL A 182 5.08 -7.77 6.32
C VAL A 182 5.63 -7.52 4.92
N LEU A 183 4.90 -6.81 4.06
CA LEU A 183 5.40 -6.48 2.71
C LEU A 183 6.43 -5.34 2.68
N HIS A 184 6.72 -4.71 3.82
CA HIS A 184 7.86 -3.78 3.96
C HIS A 184 9.13 -4.50 4.46
N ILE A 185 9.07 -5.77 4.83
CA ILE A 185 10.27 -6.52 5.25
C ILE A 185 11.31 -6.48 4.12
N GLY A 186 12.56 -6.17 4.49
CA GLY A 186 13.66 -5.89 3.57
C GLY A 186 13.97 -4.39 3.39
N LYS A 187 13.09 -3.51 3.89
CA LYS A 187 13.32 -2.07 4.00
C LYS A 187 14.04 -1.70 5.30
N PRO A 188 14.57 -0.47 5.43
CA PRO A 188 15.14 0.01 6.69
C PRO A 188 14.18 -0.20 7.87
N LEU A 189 14.69 -0.67 9.01
CA LEU A 189 13.86 -1.06 10.16
C LEU A 189 12.86 0.02 10.64
N PRO A 190 13.21 1.33 10.68
CA PRO A 190 12.25 2.37 11.03
C PRO A 190 11.06 2.45 10.08
N GLU A 191 11.26 2.15 8.79
CA GLU A 191 10.19 2.10 7.79
C GLU A 191 9.28 0.89 8.03
N VAL A 192 9.84 -0.28 8.34
CA VAL A 192 9.05 -1.48 8.66
C VAL A 192 8.18 -1.24 9.90
N ALA A 193 8.74 -0.71 10.97
CA ALA A 193 7.98 -0.39 12.18
C ALA A 193 6.94 0.72 11.93
N GLY A 194 7.34 1.77 11.24
CA GLY A 194 6.46 2.89 10.87
C GLY A 194 5.31 2.46 9.96
N SER A 195 5.53 1.47 9.09
CA SER A 195 4.52 0.96 8.16
C SER A 195 3.34 0.33 8.87
N PHE A 196 3.53 -0.35 10.02
CA PHE A 196 2.41 -0.87 10.82
C PHE A 196 1.56 0.27 11.39
N VAL A 197 2.21 1.29 11.95
CA VAL A 197 1.52 2.47 12.52
C VAL A 197 0.77 3.24 11.42
N ALA A 198 1.41 3.46 10.27
CA ALA A 198 0.79 4.06 9.10
C ALA A 198 -0.35 3.18 8.55
N GLY A 199 -0.19 1.85 8.61
CA GLY A 199 -1.22 0.82 8.43
C GLY A 199 -2.51 1.20 9.14
N VAL A 200 -2.42 1.29 10.46
CA VAL A 200 -3.55 1.52 11.36
C VAL A 200 -4.17 2.89 11.12
N VAL A 201 -3.35 3.94 11.04
CA VAL A 201 -3.82 5.32 10.86
C VAL A 201 -4.55 5.49 9.54
N LEU A 202 -3.94 5.06 8.42
CA LEU A 202 -4.56 5.19 7.11
C LEU A 202 -5.76 4.26 6.94
N GLY A 203 -5.75 3.08 7.57
CA GLY A 203 -6.93 2.19 7.63
C GLY A 203 -8.11 2.84 8.34
N ALA A 204 -7.87 3.49 9.49
CA ALA A 204 -8.89 4.24 10.22
C ALA A 204 -9.43 5.43 9.41
N ILE A 205 -8.56 6.15 8.69
CA ILE A 205 -8.98 7.21 7.76
C ILE A 205 -9.90 6.62 6.68
N ALA A 206 -9.48 5.53 6.04
CA ALA A 206 -10.22 4.90 4.95
C ALA A 206 -11.62 4.43 5.36
N VAL A 207 -11.75 3.82 6.54
CA VAL A 207 -13.06 3.44 7.10
C VAL A 207 -13.94 4.66 7.31
N ARG A 208 -13.41 5.71 7.95
CA ARG A 208 -14.18 6.91 8.30
C ARG A 208 -14.60 7.73 7.09
N THR A 209 -13.81 7.72 6.02
CA THR A 209 -14.08 8.51 4.80
C THR A 209 -14.72 7.69 3.70
N ARG A 210 -14.78 6.36 3.87
CA ARG A 210 -15.08 5.37 2.82
C ARG A 210 -14.24 5.61 1.56
N SER A 211 -12.96 5.95 1.75
CA SER A 211 -12.05 6.35 0.68
C SER A 211 -10.59 6.03 1.00
N PHE A 212 -9.92 5.31 0.10
CA PHE A 212 -8.47 5.11 0.13
C PHE A 212 -7.68 6.35 -0.34
N VAL A 213 -8.31 7.26 -1.09
CA VAL A 213 -7.64 8.34 -1.84
C VAL A 213 -6.84 9.30 -0.94
N PRO A 214 -7.36 9.79 0.21
CA PRO A 214 -6.55 10.62 1.11
C PRO A 214 -5.29 9.90 1.64
N GLY A 215 -5.40 8.61 1.94
CA GLY A 215 -4.27 7.78 2.37
C GLY A 215 -3.25 7.58 1.25
N PHE A 216 -3.73 7.32 0.03
CA PHE A 216 -2.89 7.29 -1.18
C PHE A 216 -2.08 8.56 -1.38
N VAL A 217 -2.72 9.72 -1.37
CA VAL A 217 -2.00 10.98 -1.58
C VAL A 217 -0.98 11.22 -0.45
N CYS A 218 -1.35 10.96 0.80
CA CYS A 218 -0.40 11.05 1.91
C CYS A 218 0.82 10.13 1.69
N HIS A 219 0.60 8.88 1.31
CA HIS A 219 1.67 7.91 1.11
C HIS A 219 2.56 8.27 -0.09
N ALA A 220 1.97 8.69 -1.21
CA ALA A 220 2.72 9.16 -2.38
C ALA A 220 3.59 10.37 -2.04
N LEU A 221 3.06 11.34 -1.30
CA LEU A 221 3.83 12.50 -0.83
C LEU A 221 4.98 12.11 0.12
N VAL A 222 4.73 11.18 1.05
CA VAL A 222 5.76 10.65 1.95
C VAL A 222 6.89 9.98 1.16
N SER A 223 6.55 9.16 0.16
CA SER A 223 7.53 8.47 -0.71
C SER A 223 8.36 9.47 -1.51
N ALA A 224 7.72 10.37 -2.25
CA ALA A 224 8.40 11.37 -3.07
C ALA A 224 9.30 12.29 -2.21
N THR A 225 8.84 12.65 -1.02
CA THR A 225 9.62 13.49 -0.10
C THR A 225 10.85 12.76 0.44
N MET A 226 10.76 11.45 0.70
CA MET A 226 11.92 10.66 1.08
C MET A 226 12.99 10.70 -0.02
N ASP A 227 12.60 10.45 -1.27
CA ASP A 227 13.51 10.47 -2.41
C ASP A 227 14.17 11.84 -2.58
N ILE A 228 13.38 12.92 -2.53
CA ILE A 228 13.91 14.29 -2.58
C ILE A 228 14.89 14.56 -1.43
N PHE A 229 14.53 14.22 -0.19
CA PHE A 229 15.40 14.46 0.96
C PHE A 229 16.69 13.64 0.92
N VAL A 230 16.63 12.41 0.40
CA VAL A 230 17.83 11.59 0.18
C VAL A 230 18.73 12.23 -0.87
N LEU A 231 18.17 12.67 -2.00
CA LEU A 231 18.92 13.34 -3.09
C LEU A 231 19.50 14.70 -2.66
N MET A 232 18.84 15.42 -1.76
CA MET A 232 19.38 16.67 -1.19
C MET A 232 20.62 16.45 -0.32
N ARG A 233 20.90 15.20 0.10
CA ARG A 233 21.99 14.85 1.01
C ARG A 233 23.17 14.14 0.34
N GLY A 234 23.03 13.66 -0.90
CA GLY A 234 24.09 12.92 -1.62
C GLY A 234 23.56 11.89 -2.61
#